data_AF-A0A1J9Q8B9-F1
#
_entry.id   AF-A0A1J9Q8B9-F1
#
_cell.length_a   1.000
_cell.length_b   1.000
_cell.length_c   1.000
_cell.angle_alpha   90.00
_cell.angle_beta   90.00
_cell.angle_gamma   90.00
#
_symmetry.space_group_name_H-M   'P 1'
#
loop_
_entity.id
_entity.type
_entity.pdbx_description
1 polymer ?
#
loop_
_entity_poly.entity_id
_entity_poly.type
_entity_poly.pdbx_seq_one_letter_code
_entity_poly.pdbx_strand_id
1 'polypeptide(L)'
;MDELGQPPRVSTVREAANVLLANRDNSTSPPTVGECWVNRFINRQPELKTRFSRPYDYKRALCEDPKVIREWFDLVRNTIQKYGIVQEDVYNFDETGFQMGVIGTSKVVTGSERSLNPKLIQPGNTEWVTIVEGVNATGWTLPPMIVLKGKLHQASWYETGLPNDWRIETSDNGWTTDKLGLIWLKEIFNKHTQSRRTGRYRLLILDGHGSHNGPEFDQFCTQNLIIPLYMPAHSSHLLQPLDVACYSPLKQAYRKEVEKRMGLGINHIDKDEFLTIYPSVRTAALSEKNIQSGFKATGLAPYDPEQVLSRLNTQM
;
A
#
# COMPACT_ATOMS: atom_id res chain seq x y z
N MET A 1 -6.10 11.08 33.01
CA MET A 1 -5.77 10.41 31.74
C MET A 1 -5.39 11.54 30.82
N ASP A 2 -4.09 11.80 30.84
CA ASP A 2 -3.54 13.15 30.83
C ASP A 2 -3.31 13.67 29.42
N GLU A 3 -3.14 14.99 29.34
CA GLU A 3 -3.06 15.91 28.19
C GLU A 3 -1.99 15.59 27.11
N LEU A 4 -1.49 14.34 27.03
CA LEU A 4 -0.46 13.89 26.09
C LEU A 4 -0.91 12.75 25.14
N GLY A 5 -2.17 12.32 25.18
CA GLY A 5 -2.79 11.47 24.12
C GLY A 5 -2.22 10.05 23.94
N GLN A 6 -1.23 9.62 24.73
CA GLN A 6 -0.64 8.28 24.57
C GLN A 6 -1.19 7.27 25.58
N PRO A 7 -1.63 6.07 25.13
CA PRO A 7 -2.13 5.05 26.03
C PRO A 7 -1.00 4.53 26.95
N PRO A 8 -1.23 4.46 28.28
CA PRO A 8 -0.20 4.05 29.23
C PRO A 8 0.17 2.58 29.06
N ARG A 9 1.46 2.26 29.24
CA ARG A 9 1.93 0.87 29.24
C ARG A 9 1.46 0.13 30.50
N VAL A 10 1.39 -1.20 30.42
CA VAL A 10 1.07 -2.07 31.57
C VAL A 10 1.98 -1.79 32.77
N SER A 11 3.28 -1.52 32.53
CA SER A 11 4.24 -1.14 33.58
C SER A 11 3.89 0.20 34.23
N THR A 12 3.55 1.21 33.43
CA THR A 12 3.19 2.55 33.90
C THR A 12 1.92 2.53 34.78
N VAL A 13 0.92 1.72 34.42
CA VAL A 13 -0.29 1.54 35.24
C VAL A 13 0.04 0.88 36.59
N ARG A 14 0.97 -0.07 36.61
CA ARG A 14 1.45 -0.72 37.84
C ARG A 14 2.20 0.25 38.75
N GLU A 15 3.08 1.05 38.16
CA GLU A 15 3.85 2.08 38.87
C GLU A 15 2.93 3.14 39.48
N ALA A 16 1.96 3.64 38.71
CA ALA A 16 0.96 4.59 39.20
C ALA A 16 0.15 4.02 40.39
N ALA A 17 -0.23 2.75 40.33
CA ALA A 17 -0.92 2.08 41.45
C ALA A 17 -0.03 1.99 42.71
N ASN A 18 1.26 1.69 42.55
CA ASN A 18 2.21 1.64 43.66
C ASN A 18 2.46 3.03 44.28
N VAL A 19 2.53 4.09 43.45
CA VAL A 19 2.65 5.48 43.93
C VAL A 19 1.44 5.87 44.77
N LEU A 20 0.23 5.51 44.33
CA LEU A 20 -1.00 5.78 45.09
C LEU A 20 -1.07 4.99 46.40
N LEU A 21 -0.55 3.77 46.43
CA LEU A 21 -0.46 2.97 47.67
C LEU A 21 0.55 3.56 48.65
N ALA A 22 1.73 3.95 48.17
CA ALA A 22 2.76 4.62 48.97
C ALA A 22 2.26 5.94 49.56
N ASN A 23 1.47 6.72 48.82
CA ASN A 23 0.90 7.97 49.32
C ASN A 23 -0.23 7.77 50.33
N ARG A 24 -0.81 6.57 50.43
CA ARG A 24 -1.90 6.24 51.37
C ARG A 24 -1.41 5.53 52.63
N ASP A 25 -0.18 5.03 52.62
CA ASP A 25 0.41 4.29 53.72
C ASP A 25 1.68 5.00 54.21
N ASN A 26 1.64 5.52 55.44
CA ASN A 26 2.77 6.23 56.07
C ASN A 26 3.87 5.28 56.60
N SER A 27 3.81 3.99 56.24
CA SER A 27 4.82 2.99 56.56
C SER A 27 6.13 3.22 55.80
N THR A 28 7.26 2.88 56.44
CA THR A 28 8.60 2.89 55.84
C THR A 28 8.75 1.89 54.67
N SER A 29 7.80 0.95 54.52
CA SER A 29 7.73 -0.01 53.40
C SER A 29 6.27 -0.23 52.99
N PRO A 30 5.73 0.60 52.07
CA PRO A 30 4.34 0.49 51.65
C PRO A 30 4.10 -0.76 50.79
N PRO A 31 2.91 -1.37 50.87
CA PRO A 31 2.57 -2.55 50.09
C PRO A 31 2.55 -2.23 48.59
N THR A 32 3.08 -3.15 47.78
CA THR A 32 3.08 -3.04 46.31
C THR A 32 2.11 -4.01 45.67
N VAL A 33 1.62 -3.68 44.48
CA VAL A 33 0.79 -4.58 43.70
C VAL A 33 1.64 -5.67 43.02
N GLY A 34 1.11 -6.90 43.03
CA GLY A 34 1.73 -8.04 42.35
C GLY A 34 1.77 -7.89 40.83
N GLU A 35 2.62 -8.66 40.16
CA GLU A 35 2.87 -8.53 38.70
C GLU A 35 1.61 -8.71 37.85
N CYS A 36 0.74 -9.63 38.24
CA CYS A 36 -0.51 -9.92 37.54
C CYS A 36 -1.65 -8.95 37.88
N TRP A 37 -1.43 -7.96 38.76
CA TRP A 37 -2.50 -7.08 39.24
C TRP A 37 -3.12 -6.26 38.11
N VAL A 38 -2.31 -5.71 37.20
CA VAL A 38 -2.80 -4.89 36.08
C VAL A 38 -3.68 -5.71 35.14
N ASN A 39 -3.28 -6.94 34.81
CA ASN A 39 -4.10 -7.84 33.99
C ASN A 39 -5.44 -8.17 34.66
N ARG A 40 -5.44 -8.42 35.98
CA ARG A 40 -6.68 -8.65 36.74
C ARG A 40 -7.52 -7.39 36.91
N PHE A 41 -6.91 -6.21 36.95
CA PHE A 41 -7.61 -4.92 36.99
C PHE A 41 -8.32 -4.65 35.67
N ILE A 42 -7.61 -4.79 34.54
CA ILE A 42 -8.18 -4.65 33.20
C ILE A 42 -9.32 -5.65 32.98
N ASN A 43 -9.15 -6.92 33.36
CA ASN A 43 -10.20 -7.93 33.21
C ASN A 43 -11.45 -7.68 34.06
N ARG A 44 -11.34 -6.91 35.15
CA ARG A 44 -12.47 -6.55 36.01
C ARG A 44 -13.23 -5.32 35.53
N GLN A 45 -12.66 -4.55 34.60
CA GLN A 45 -13.25 -3.31 34.11
C GLN A 45 -13.65 -3.49 32.63
N PRO A 46 -14.96 -3.66 32.33
CA PRO A 46 -15.43 -3.92 30.96
C PRO A 46 -15.02 -2.86 29.93
N GLU A 47 -14.75 -1.63 30.40
CA GLU A 47 -14.35 -0.47 29.60
C GLU A 47 -12.85 -0.50 29.21
N LEU A 48 -12.03 -1.35 29.83
CA LEU A 48 -10.58 -1.42 29.59
C LEU A 48 -10.21 -2.65 28.76
N LYS A 49 -9.35 -2.48 27.75
CA LYS A 49 -8.80 -3.58 26.94
C LYS A 49 -7.34 -3.36 26.63
N THR A 50 -6.52 -4.42 26.70
CA THR A 50 -5.14 -4.38 26.23
C THR A 50 -5.10 -4.56 24.70
N ARG A 51 -4.29 -3.77 24.03
CA ARG A 51 -4.01 -3.84 22.59
C ARG A 51 -2.50 -3.73 22.37
N PHE A 52 -1.98 -4.46 21.38
CA PHE A 52 -0.60 -4.27 20.95
C PHE A 52 -0.48 -2.93 20.22
N SER A 53 0.44 -2.07 20.65
CA SER A 53 0.81 -0.90 19.85
C SER A 53 1.58 -1.36 18.62
N ARG A 54 1.30 -0.74 17.48
CA ARG A 54 2.14 -0.87 16.29
C ARG A 54 3.17 0.28 16.33
N PRO A 55 4.44 0.04 15.99
CA PRO A 55 5.40 1.13 15.80
C PRO A 55 4.81 2.12 14.78
N TYR A 56 4.63 3.37 15.22
CA TYR A 56 4.11 4.46 14.40
C TYR A 56 5.28 5.35 14.03
N ASP A 57 5.50 5.57 12.74
CA ASP A 57 6.58 6.44 12.30
C ASP A 57 6.23 7.89 12.66
N TYR A 58 7.08 8.55 13.44
CA TYR A 58 6.89 9.93 13.88
C TYR A 58 6.75 10.91 12.70
N LYS A 59 7.39 10.64 11.55
CA LYS A 59 7.22 11.45 10.33
C LYS A 59 5.84 11.25 9.71
N ARG A 60 5.24 10.06 9.83
CA ARG A 60 3.85 9.82 9.40
C ARG A 60 2.85 10.57 10.27
N ALA A 61 3.06 10.62 11.59
CA ALA A 61 2.19 11.36 12.50
C ALA A 61 2.14 12.87 12.21
N LEU A 62 3.24 13.47 11.75
CA LEU A 62 3.28 14.89 11.38
C LEU A 62 2.69 15.16 9.99
N CYS A 63 2.76 14.19 9.07
CA CYS A 63 2.24 14.32 7.70
C CYS A 63 0.74 14.01 7.58
N GLU A 64 0.15 13.40 8.59
CA GLU A 64 -1.28 13.10 8.70
C GLU A 64 -2.08 14.22 9.36
N ASP A 65 -1.59 15.48 9.31
CA ASP A 65 -2.36 16.63 9.75
C ASP A 65 -3.71 16.67 8.99
N PRO A 66 -4.85 16.53 9.69
CA PRO A 66 -6.17 16.56 9.07
C PRO A 66 -6.40 17.82 8.22
N LYS A 67 -5.72 18.93 8.55
CA LYS A 67 -5.76 20.16 7.77
C LYS A 67 -5.12 19.98 6.40
N VAL A 68 -3.91 19.43 6.32
CA VAL A 68 -3.20 19.19 5.06
C VAL A 68 -3.98 18.23 4.16
N ILE A 69 -4.51 17.15 4.74
CA ILE A 69 -5.33 16.18 4.00
C ILE A 69 -6.61 16.83 3.49
N ARG A 70 -7.28 17.67 4.30
CA ARG A 70 -8.48 18.40 3.88
C ARG A 70 -8.20 19.39 2.75
N GLU A 71 -7.15 20.20 2.87
CA GLU A 71 -6.73 21.14 1.82
C GLU A 71 -6.43 20.42 0.49
N TRP A 72 -5.82 19.23 0.56
CA TRP A 72 -5.59 18.40 -0.61
C TRP A 72 -6.90 17.89 -1.24
N PHE A 73 -7.84 17.41 -0.44
CA PHE A 73 -9.16 17.02 -0.94
C PHE A 73 -9.91 18.21 -1.58
N ASP A 74 -9.80 19.40 -1.01
CA ASP A 74 -10.37 20.61 -1.59
C ASP A 74 -9.72 20.93 -2.94
N LEU A 75 -8.39 20.78 -3.06
CA LEU A 75 -7.67 20.92 -4.33
C LEU A 75 -8.15 19.92 -5.38
N VAL A 76 -8.35 18.64 -5.01
CA VAL A 76 -8.89 17.61 -5.91
C VAL A 76 -10.28 18.02 -6.40
N ARG A 77 -11.19 18.39 -5.50
CA ARG A 77 -12.56 18.82 -5.84
C ARG A 77 -12.56 20.04 -6.76
N ASN A 78 -11.79 21.06 -6.41
CA ASN A 78 -11.69 22.31 -7.18
C ASN A 78 -11.13 22.05 -8.58
N THR A 79 -10.16 21.14 -8.71
CA THR A 79 -9.58 20.74 -10.00
C THR A 79 -10.63 20.02 -10.85
N ILE A 80 -11.33 19.04 -10.28
CA ILE A 80 -12.39 18.29 -10.97
C ILE A 80 -13.47 19.26 -11.50
N GLN A 81 -13.93 20.20 -10.65
CA GLN A 81 -14.94 21.18 -11.02
C GLN A 81 -14.44 22.16 -12.09
N LYS A 82 -13.23 22.72 -11.91
CA LYS A 82 -12.63 23.70 -12.82
C LYS A 82 -12.48 23.17 -14.25
N TYR A 83 -12.09 21.91 -14.39
CA TYR A 83 -11.81 21.30 -15.69
C TYR A 83 -12.92 20.37 -16.21
N GLY A 84 -14.02 20.22 -15.45
CA GLY A 84 -15.16 19.37 -15.82
C GLY A 84 -14.75 17.90 -15.97
N ILE A 85 -13.91 17.40 -15.07
CA ILE A 85 -13.37 16.03 -15.13
C ILE A 85 -14.45 15.07 -14.64
N VAL A 86 -14.79 14.09 -15.46
CA VAL A 86 -15.75 13.04 -15.11
C VAL A 86 -15.03 11.87 -14.43
N GLN A 87 -15.77 11.02 -13.70
CA GLN A 87 -15.17 9.95 -12.90
C GLN A 87 -14.39 8.94 -13.77
N GLU A 88 -14.84 8.69 -15.00
CA GLU A 88 -14.18 7.85 -16.00
C GLU A 88 -12.76 8.34 -16.33
N ASP A 89 -12.51 9.64 -16.14
CA ASP A 89 -11.25 10.33 -16.44
C ASP A 89 -10.41 10.65 -15.20
N VAL A 90 -10.76 10.09 -14.04
CA VAL A 90 -9.95 10.16 -12.82
C VAL A 90 -9.13 8.88 -12.70
N TYR A 91 -7.81 9.04 -12.71
CA TYR A 91 -6.87 7.94 -12.69
C TYR A 91 -5.95 8.00 -11.47
N ASN A 92 -5.55 6.83 -11.04
CA ASN A 92 -4.52 6.61 -10.04
C ASN A 92 -3.46 5.66 -10.59
N PHE A 93 -2.21 5.91 -10.26
CA PHE A 93 -1.11 5.00 -10.57
C PHE A 93 -0.22 4.83 -9.35
N ASP A 94 0.47 3.70 -9.30
CA ASP A 94 1.43 3.44 -8.25
C ASP A 94 2.39 2.32 -8.64
N GLU A 95 3.41 2.13 -7.83
CA GLU A 95 4.44 1.11 -8.00
C GLU A 95 4.40 0.07 -6.89
N THR A 96 4.64 -1.19 -7.23
CA THR A 96 4.76 -2.23 -6.22
C THR A 96 5.84 -3.25 -6.55
N GLY A 97 6.68 -3.53 -5.56
CA GLY A 97 7.74 -4.54 -5.66
C GLY A 97 7.26 -5.94 -5.26
N PHE A 98 7.73 -6.93 -6.01
CA PHE A 98 7.63 -8.35 -5.71
C PHE A 98 9.02 -8.95 -5.54
N GLN A 99 9.25 -9.69 -4.46
CA GLN A 99 10.38 -10.60 -4.39
C GLN A 99 10.00 -11.89 -5.10
N MET A 100 10.68 -12.19 -6.20
CA MET A 100 10.57 -13.49 -6.86
C MET A 100 11.05 -14.55 -5.86
N GLY A 101 10.27 -15.61 -5.67
CA GLY A 101 10.66 -16.73 -4.80
C GLY A 101 10.40 -16.57 -3.30
N VAL A 102 9.78 -15.51 -2.77
CA VAL A 102 9.47 -15.44 -1.33
C VAL A 102 8.07 -15.96 -1.02
N ILE A 103 8.01 -17.10 -0.31
CA ILE A 103 6.78 -17.63 0.29
C ILE A 103 6.44 -16.83 1.56
N GLY A 104 5.16 -16.50 1.74
CA GLY A 104 4.68 -15.89 2.97
C GLY A 104 4.67 -16.88 4.13
N THR A 105 4.61 -16.39 5.37
CA THR A 105 4.41 -17.28 6.52
C THR A 105 3.00 -17.86 6.48
N SER A 106 2.85 -19.16 6.18
CA SER A 106 1.55 -19.85 6.20
C SER A 106 1.37 -20.67 7.48
N LYS A 107 0.16 -20.70 8.04
CA LYS A 107 -0.17 -21.65 9.10
C LYS A 107 -0.22 -23.06 8.50
N VAL A 108 0.67 -23.93 8.96
CA VAL A 108 0.72 -25.35 8.58
C VAL A 108 0.21 -26.21 9.73
N VAL A 109 -0.47 -27.31 9.41
CA VAL A 109 -0.90 -28.31 10.39
C VAL A 109 0.24 -29.31 10.58
N THR A 110 0.70 -29.50 11.80
CA THR A 110 1.74 -30.48 12.16
C THR A 110 1.29 -31.41 13.26
N GLY A 111 1.82 -32.64 13.28
CA GLY A 111 1.64 -33.57 14.40
C GLY A 111 2.08 -32.93 15.71
N SER A 112 1.36 -33.21 16.79
CA SER A 112 1.56 -32.63 18.13
C SER A 112 2.97 -32.84 18.68
N GLU A 113 3.66 -33.89 18.25
CA GLU A 113 5.03 -34.21 18.62
C GLU A 113 6.12 -33.36 17.94
N ARG A 114 5.77 -32.54 16.93
CA ARG A 114 6.71 -31.61 16.28
C ARG A 114 6.63 -30.23 16.94
N SER A 115 7.50 -29.96 17.91
CA SER A 115 7.54 -28.66 18.64
C SER A 115 8.22 -27.51 17.89
N LEU A 116 8.68 -27.73 16.65
CA LEU A 116 9.40 -26.74 15.85
C LEU A 116 8.50 -26.13 14.79
N ASN A 117 8.52 -24.79 14.67
CA ASN A 117 7.96 -24.06 13.54
C ASN A 117 8.50 -24.70 12.24
N PRO A 118 7.64 -25.29 11.39
CA PRO A 118 8.11 -25.97 10.19
C PRO A 118 8.77 -24.96 9.26
N LYS A 119 10.01 -25.26 8.85
CA LYS A 119 10.70 -24.45 7.86
C LYS A 119 10.15 -24.81 6.49
N LEU A 120 9.38 -23.90 5.89
CA LEU A 120 9.11 -23.96 4.46
C LEU A 120 10.43 -23.66 3.73
N ILE A 121 10.82 -24.56 2.83
CA ILE A 121 11.97 -24.34 1.94
C ILE A 121 11.65 -23.10 1.11
N GLN A 122 12.51 -22.07 1.13
CA GLN A 122 12.33 -20.91 0.26
C GLN A 122 13.04 -21.16 -1.07
N PRO A 123 12.42 -20.77 -2.20
CA PRO A 123 13.09 -20.67 -3.47
C PRO A 123 14.35 -19.79 -3.38
N GLY A 124 15.42 -20.21 -4.04
CA GLY A 124 16.74 -19.55 -3.94
C GLY A 124 16.84 -18.19 -4.64
N ASN A 125 15.92 -17.85 -5.55
CA ASN A 125 15.85 -16.50 -6.10
C ASN A 125 15.20 -15.57 -5.08
N THR A 126 15.75 -14.38 -4.90
CA THR A 126 15.13 -13.29 -4.11
C THR A 126 15.17 -11.96 -4.87
N GLU A 127 15.38 -12.01 -6.18
CA GLU A 127 15.43 -10.82 -7.02
C GLU A 127 14.08 -10.09 -7.02
N TRP A 128 14.14 -8.77 -7.07
CA TRP A 128 12.97 -7.91 -7.10
C TRP A 128 12.50 -7.64 -8.53
N VAL A 129 11.19 -7.66 -8.70
CA VAL A 129 10.49 -7.11 -9.88
C VAL A 129 9.59 -5.99 -9.42
N THR A 130 9.64 -4.86 -10.10
CA THR A 130 8.74 -3.73 -9.83
C THR A 130 7.66 -3.70 -10.89
N ILE A 131 6.40 -3.54 -10.48
CA ILE A 131 5.27 -3.36 -11.39
C ILE A 131 4.68 -1.97 -11.17
N VAL A 132 4.49 -1.25 -12.26
CA VAL A 132 3.76 0.02 -12.29
C VAL A 132 2.34 -0.27 -12.78
N GLU A 133 1.37 -0.04 -11.92
CA GLU A 133 -0.06 -0.25 -12.21
C GLU A 133 -0.79 1.08 -12.35
N GLY A 134 -1.79 1.11 -13.23
CA GLY A 134 -2.65 2.27 -13.44
C GLY A 134 -4.11 1.84 -13.50
N VAL A 135 -4.98 2.58 -12.80
CA VAL A 135 -6.41 2.30 -12.72
C VAL A 135 -7.23 3.57 -12.76
N ASN A 136 -8.48 3.48 -13.22
CA ASN A 136 -9.42 4.60 -13.15
C ASN A 136 -10.49 4.41 -12.08
N ALA A 137 -11.18 5.49 -11.74
CA ALA A 137 -12.19 5.51 -10.68
C ALA A 137 -13.47 4.70 -11.00
N THR A 138 -13.64 4.24 -12.24
CA THR A 138 -14.73 3.34 -12.64
C THR A 138 -14.33 1.87 -12.63
N GLY A 139 -13.08 1.55 -12.28
CA GLY A 139 -12.61 0.17 -12.15
C GLY A 139 -11.91 -0.42 -13.37
N TRP A 140 -11.57 0.40 -14.36
CA TRP A 140 -10.76 -0.02 -15.50
C TRP A 140 -9.27 -0.04 -15.15
N THR A 141 -8.53 -1.00 -15.71
CA THR A 141 -7.09 -1.16 -15.55
C THR A 141 -6.36 -0.82 -16.84
N LEU A 142 -5.26 -0.08 -16.73
CA LEU A 142 -4.32 0.11 -17.83
C LEU A 142 -3.43 -1.12 -17.97
N PRO A 143 -2.78 -1.37 -19.12
CA PRO A 143 -1.68 -2.34 -19.18
C PRO A 143 -0.57 -1.97 -18.19
N PRO A 144 0.04 -2.93 -17.48
CA PRO A 144 1.12 -2.65 -16.55
C PRO A 144 2.44 -2.38 -17.28
N MET A 145 3.33 -1.67 -16.60
CA MET A 145 4.76 -1.68 -16.92
C MET A 145 5.49 -2.56 -15.91
N ILE A 146 6.28 -3.52 -16.41
CA ILE A 146 7.08 -4.43 -15.61
C ILE A 146 8.53 -3.99 -15.71
N VAL A 147 9.13 -3.61 -14.58
CA VAL A 147 10.53 -3.21 -14.49
C VAL A 147 11.33 -4.38 -13.91
N LEU A 148 12.11 -5.03 -14.76
CA LEU A 148 12.99 -6.14 -14.40
C LEU A 148 14.40 -5.61 -14.14
N LYS A 149 15.08 -6.16 -13.14
CA LYS A 149 16.50 -5.83 -12.95
C LYS A 149 17.32 -6.38 -14.12
N GLY A 150 18.13 -5.55 -14.77
CA GLY A 150 18.95 -5.97 -15.91
C GLY A 150 19.40 -4.80 -16.77
N LYS A 151 20.28 -5.09 -17.73
CA LYS A 151 20.79 -4.11 -18.70
C LYS A 151 20.19 -4.25 -20.09
N LEU A 152 19.75 -5.46 -20.42
CA LEU A 152 19.23 -5.84 -21.72
C LEU A 152 17.99 -6.69 -21.53
N HIS A 153 17.10 -6.61 -22.52
CA HIS A 153 15.92 -7.44 -22.59
C HIS A 153 16.31 -8.85 -23.07
N GLN A 154 15.67 -9.86 -22.52
CA GLN A 154 15.82 -11.24 -23.00
C GLN A 154 14.62 -11.61 -23.88
N ALA A 155 14.89 -12.32 -24.98
CA ALA A 155 13.83 -12.71 -25.93
C ALA A 155 12.77 -13.61 -25.25
N SER A 156 13.20 -14.50 -24.35
CA SER A 156 12.34 -15.43 -23.62
C SER A 156 11.22 -14.73 -22.85
N TRP A 157 11.45 -13.52 -22.35
CA TRP A 157 10.45 -12.75 -21.61
C TRP A 157 9.19 -12.46 -22.44
N TYR A 158 9.34 -12.31 -23.75
CA TYR A 158 8.25 -12.07 -24.70
C TYR A 158 7.59 -13.36 -25.20
N GLU A 159 8.18 -14.52 -24.92
CA GLU A 159 7.66 -15.84 -25.28
C GLU A 159 6.80 -16.45 -24.16
N THR A 160 6.70 -15.77 -23.01
CA THR A 160 5.92 -16.20 -21.83
C THR A 160 4.40 -16.09 -22.01
N GLY A 161 3.92 -15.55 -23.13
CA GLY A 161 2.50 -15.37 -23.42
C GLY A 161 1.88 -14.12 -22.77
N LEU A 162 2.70 -13.12 -22.42
CA LEU A 162 2.21 -11.82 -21.96
C LEU A 162 1.36 -11.15 -23.04
N PRO A 163 0.32 -10.38 -22.64
CA PRO A 163 -0.40 -9.55 -23.58
C PRO A 163 0.52 -8.55 -24.30
N ASN A 164 0.30 -8.35 -25.60
CA ASN A 164 1.15 -7.51 -26.45
C ASN A 164 1.17 -6.02 -26.07
N ASP A 165 0.20 -5.56 -25.29
CA ASP A 165 0.10 -4.20 -24.78
C ASP A 165 0.80 -3.99 -23.44
N TRP A 166 1.33 -5.05 -22.83
CA TRP A 166 2.16 -4.94 -21.65
C TRP A 166 3.56 -4.49 -22.02
N ARG A 167 4.18 -3.70 -21.15
CA ARG A 167 5.51 -3.16 -21.39
C ARG A 167 6.49 -3.69 -20.39
N ILE A 168 7.58 -4.27 -20.86
CA ILE A 168 8.73 -4.62 -20.04
C ILE A 168 9.78 -3.54 -20.23
N GLU A 169 10.35 -3.07 -19.14
CA GLU A 169 11.51 -2.19 -19.09
C GLU A 169 12.56 -2.80 -18.17
N THR A 170 13.81 -2.35 -18.31
CA THR A 170 14.90 -2.80 -17.43
C THR A 170 15.54 -1.65 -16.68
N SER A 171 15.93 -1.89 -15.43
CA SER A 171 16.79 -0.97 -14.67
C SER A 171 17.91 -1.70 -13.95
N ASP A 172 19.05 -1.02 -13.72
CA ASP A 172 20.23 -1.63 -13.09
C ASP A 172 19.93 -2.14 -11.67
N ASN A 173 19.04 -1.47 -10.95
CA ASN A 173 18.69 -1.75 -9.56
C ASN A 173 17.27 -2.33 -9.37
N GLY A 174 16.47 -2.45 -10.44
CA GLY A 174 15.08 -2.88 -10.36
C GLY A 174 14.09 -1.81 -9.86
N TRP A 175 14.54 -0.57 -9.64
CA TRP A 175 13.71 0.54 -9.20
C TRP A 175 13.39 1.49 -10.35
N THR A 176 12.32 2.26 -10.17
CA THR A 176 11.86 3.25 -11.14
C THR A 176 12.71 4.52 -11.07
N THR A 177 12.89 5.15 -12.22
CA THR A 177 13.62 6.41 -12.39
C THR A 177 12.70 7.44 -13.02
N ASP A 178 13.03 8.74 -12.96
CA ASP A 178 12.26 9.80 -13.64
C ASP A 178 12.01 9.47 -15.12
N LYS A 179 13.00 8.84 -15.77
CA LYS A 179 12.90 8.37 -17.15
C LYS A 179 11.82 7.31 -17.32
N LEU A 180 11.75 6.32 -16.43
CA LEU A 180 10.74 5.27 -16.47
C LEU A 180 9.34 5.83 -16.19
N GLY A 181 9.21 6.81 -15.28
CA GLY A 181 7.97 7.54 -15.06
C GLY A 181 7.47 8.26 -16.31
N LEU A 182 8.37 8.94 -17.04
CA LEU A 182 8.03 9.58 -18.31
C LEU A 182 7.68 8.58 -19.42
N ILE A 183 8.40 7.45 -19.50
CA ILE A 183 8.06 6.36 -20.42
C ILE A 183 6.65 5.84 -20.10
N TRP A 184 6.34 5.59 -18.82
CA TRP A 184 5.03 5.12 -18.42
C TRP A 184 3.93 6.12 -18.80
N LEU A 185 4.16 7.41 -18.55
CA LEU A 185 3.22 8.47 -18.90
C LEU A 185 2.92 8.50 -20.41
N LYS A 186 3.96 8.42 -21.25
CA LYS A 186 3.84 8.49 -22.71
C LYS A 186 3.23 7.22 -23.30
N GLU A 187 3.80 6.09 -22.92
CA GLU A 187 3.67 4.82 -23.63
C GLU A 187 2.59 3.92 -23.06
N ILE A 188 2.18 4.17 -21.81
CA ILE A 188 1.11 3.43 -21.14
C ILE A 188 -0.05 4.39 -20.89
N PHE A 189 0.13 5.41 -20.07
CA PHE A 189 -0.97 6.25 -19.65
C PHE A 189 -1.62 6.97 -20.84
N ASN A 190 -0.88 7.83 -21.54
CA ASN A 190 -1.47 8.63 -22.61
C ASN A 190 -1.90 7.76 -23.80
N LYS A 191 -1.05 6.81 -24.22
CA LYS A 191 -1.34 5.88 -25.33
C LYS A 191 -2.67 5.16 -25.16
N HIS A 192 -3.00 4.71 -23.94
CA HIS A 192 -4.19 3.91 -23.69
C HIS A 192 -5.41 4.72 -23.22
N THR A 193 -5.21 5.92 -22.66
CA THR A 193 -6.32 6.74 -22.12
C THR A 193 -6.79 7.83 -23.07
N GLN A 194 -5.97 8.26 -24.04
CA GLN A 194 -6.31 9.42 -24.90
C GLN A 194 -7.58 9.20 -25.73
N SER A 195 -7.73 8.01 -26.32
CA SER A 195 -8.90 7.64 -27.12
C SER A 195 -10.12 7.25 -26.27
N ARG A 196 -9.90 6.93 -24.98
CA ARG A 196 -10.95 6.52 -24.04
C ARG A 196 -11.51 7.69 -23.21
N ARG A 197 -10.88 8.85 -23.32
CA ARG A 197 -11.26 10.05 -22.57
C ARG A 197 -12.71 10.42 -22.85
N THR A 198 -13.49 10.62 -21.80
CA THR A 198 -14.91 10.98 -21.90
C THR A 198 -15.09 12.50 -21.92
N GLY A 199 -14.42 13.22 -21.02
CA GLY A 199 -14.37 14.67 -20.94
C GLY A 199 -13.24 15.29 -21.77
N ARG A 200 -12.79 16.48 -21.36
CA ARG A 200 -11.67 17.19 -22.03
C ARG A 200 -10.33 16.94 -21.36
N TYR A 201 -10.31 16.81 -20.04
CA TYR A 201 -9.11 16.62 -19.24
C TYR A 201 -9.15 15.27 -18.53
N ARG A 202 -7.97 14.68 -18.31
CA ARG A 202 -7.79 13.50 -17.46
C ARG A 202 -7.05 13.91 -16.19
N LEU A 203 -7.58 13.55 -15.04
CA LEU A 203 -6.89 13.75 -13.76
C LEU A 203 -6.02 12.52 -13.47
N LEU A 204 -4.76 12.75 -13.13
CA LEU A 204 -3.82 11.71 -12.76
C LEU A 204 -3.31 11.99 -11.34
N ILE A 205 -3.71 11.14 -10.39
CA ILE A 205 -3.34 11.25 -8.98
C ILE A 205 -2.10 10.39 -8.72
N LEU A 206 -1.07 11.01 -8.17
CA LEU A 206 0.30 10.49 -8.05
C LEU A 206 0.80 10.57 -6.60
N ASP A 207 1.68 9.65 -6.17
CA ASP A 207 2.48 9.85 -4.95
C ASP A 207 3.55 10.93 -5.19
N GLY A 208 3.76 11.80 -4.21
CA GLY A 208 4.78 12.84 -4.23
C GLY A 208 6.20 12.33 -3.97
N HIS A 209 6.39 11.03 -3.71
CA HIS A 209 7.69 10.45 -3.39
C HIS A 209 8.62 10.30 -4.62
N GLY A 210 9.17 11.41 -5.09
CA GLY A 210 10.52 11.50 -5.68
C GLY A 210 10.93 10.48 -6.75
N SER A 211 10.20 10.41 -7.88
CA SER A 211 10.68 9.86 -9.17
C SER A 211 9.79 10.26 -10.38
N HIS A 212 8.99 11.32 -10.26
CA HIS A 212 7.94 11.67 -11.25
C HIS A 212 7.95 13.14 -11.72
N ASN A 213 8.94 13.92 -11.33
CA ASN A 213 8.80 15.39 -11.28
C ASN A 213 9.80 16.13 -12.18
N GLY A 214 10.04 15.60 -13.37
CA GLY A 214 10.86 16.28 -14.37
C GLY A 214 10.04 17.34 -15.12
N PRO A 215 10.63 18.47 -15.55
CA PRO A 215 9.96 19.46 -16.41
C PRO A 215 9.35 18.85 -17.68
N GLU A 216 9.96 17.78 -18.22
CA GLU A 216 9.45 17.04 -19.37
C GLU A 216 8.13 16.31 -19.08
N PHE A 217 7.94 15.82 -17.85
CA PHE A 217 6.70 15.17 -17.42
C PHE A 217 5.55 16.18 -17.40
N ASP A 218 5.76 17.32 -16.75
CA ASP A 218 4.75 18.40 -16.67
C ASP A 218 4.44 18.99 -18.04
N GLN A 219 5.46 19.18 -18.89
CA GLN A 219 5.28 19.64 -20.27
C GLN A 219 4.42 18.65 -21.06
N PHE A 220 4.72 17.35 -20.97
CA PHE A 220 3.95 16.33 -21.67
C PHE A 220 2.50 16.26 -21.15
N CYS A 221 2.30 16.32 -19.84
CA CYS A 221 0.97 16.39 -19.24
C CYS A 221 0.16 17.58 -19.79
N THR A 222 0.77 18.77 -19.80
CA THR A 222 0.14 19.99 -20.32
C THR A 222 -0.25 19.86 -21.79
N GLN A 223 0.65 19.38 -22.63
CA GLN A 223 0.41 19.19 -24.08
C GLN A 223 -0.70 18.17 -24.36
N ASN A 224 -0.94 17.21 -23.46
CA ASN A 224 -1.89 16.13 -23.65
C ASN A 224 -3.17 16.28 -22.80
N LEU A 225 -3.40 17.46 -22.21
CA LEU A 225 -4.58 17.74 -21.37
C LEU A 225 -4.71 16.76 -20.20
N ILE A 226 -3.59 16.44 -19.57
CA ILE A 226 -3.48 15.62 -18.37
C ILE A 226 -3.14 16.57 -17.21
N ILE A 227 -3.84 16.41 -16.09
CA ILE A 227 -3.61 17.20 -14.88
C ILE A 227 -3.00 16.28 -13.84
N PRO A 228 -1.69 16.37 -13.57
CA PRO A 228 -1.08 15.66 -12.47
C PRO A 228 -1.46 16.33 -11.14
N LEU A 229 -1.85 15.53 -10.16
CA LEU A 229 -2.14 15.99 -8.80
C LEU A 229 -1.43 15.08 -7.81
N TYR A 230 -0.51 15.67 -7.04
CA TYR A 230 0.34 14.94 -6.11
C TYR A 230 -0.31 14.84 -4.73
N MET A 231 -0.27 13.65 -4.14
CA MET A 231 -0.67 13.43 -2.76
C MET A 231 0.30 14.11 -1.78
N PRO A 232 -0.17 14.51 -0.59
CA PRO A 232 0.70 14.98 0.48
C PRO A 232 1.77 13.93 0.81
N ALA A 233 2.95 14.37 1.21
CA ALA A 233 4.05 13.45 1.55
C ALA A 233 3.60 12.44 2.62
N HIS A 234 4.06 11.19 2.49
CA HIS A 234 3.81 10.12 3.45
C HIS A 234 2.33 9.81 3.72
N SER A 235 1.43 10.06 2.75
CA SER A 235 -0.02 9.82 2.88
C SER A 235 -0.57 8.70 2.00
N SER A 236 0.28 7.97 1.27
CA SER A 236 -0.11 6.94 0.29
C SER A 236 -0.97 5.85 0.93
N HIS A 237 -0.64 5.40 2.15
CA HIS A 237 -1.45 4.41 2.88
C HIS A 237 -2.87 4.87 3.23
N LEU A 238 -3.19 6.15 3.06
CA LEU A 238 -4.51 6.74 3.26
C LEU A 238 -5.20 7.12 1.95
N LEU A 239 -4.43 7.65 1.00
CA LEU A 239 -4.95 8.36 -0.18
C LEU A 239 -4.71 7.63 -1.51
N GLN A 240 -3.95 6.54 -1.52
CA GLN A 240 -3.57 5.80 -2.74
C GLN A 240 -4.49 4.58 -2.94
N PRO A 241 -5.45 4.62 -3.91
CA PRO A 241 -6.39 3.52 -4.16
C PRO A 241 -5.74 2.14 -4.32
N LEU A 242 -4.62 2.09 -5.05
CA LEU A 242 -3.89 0.85 -5.31
C LEU A 242 -3.32 0.23 -4.03
N ASP A 243 -2.68 1.02 -3.17
CA ASP A 243 -2.17 0.58 -1.86
C ASP A 243 -3.30 0.14 -0.92
N VAL A 244 -4.38 0.93 -0.86
CA VAL A 244 -5.45 0.73 0.12
C VAL A 244 -6.25 -0.56 -0.15
N ALA A 245 -6.47 -0.91 -1.42
CA ALA A 245 -7.38 -2.01 -1.77
C ALA A 245 -6.82 -3.07 -2.72
N CYS A 246 -5.83 -2.77 -3.57
CA CYS A 246 -5.45 -3.68 -4.67
C CYS A 246 -4.17 -4.47 -4.38
N TYR A 247 -3.14 -3.83 -3.83
CA TYR A 247 -1.82 -4.45 -3.69
C TYR A 247 -1.73 -5.53 -2.64
N SER A 248 -2.51 -5.43 -1.55
CA SER A 248 -2.55 -6.51 -0.55
C SER A 248 -3.16 -7.81 -1.14
N PRO A 249 -4.35 -7.79 -1.77
CA PRO A 249 -4.88 -8.96 -2.50
C PRO A 249 -3.94 -9.47 -3.60
N LEU A 250 -3.31 -8.57 -4.36
CA LEU A 250 -2.38 -8.92 -5.43
C LEU A 250 -1.17 -9.71 -4.90
N LYS A 251 -0.51 -9.20 -3.86
CA LYS A 251 0.62 -9.88 -3.21
C LYS A 251 0.19 -11.20 -2.58
N GLN A 252 -1.02 -11.28 -2.03
CA GLN A 252 -1.55 -12.53 -1.48
C GLN A 252 -1.80 -13.58 -2.57
N ALA A 253 -2.42 -13.19 -3.68
CA ALA A 253 -2.68 -14.07 -4.81
C ALA A 253 -1.38 -14.58 -5.45
N TYR A 254 -0.38 -13.71 -5.61
CA TYR A 254 0.96 -14.12 -6.06
C TYR A 254 1.59 -15.17 -5.17
N ARG A 255 1.61 -14.93 -3.84
CA ARG A 255 2.17 -15.89 -2.86
C ARG A 255 1.51 -17.25 -2.93
N LYS A 256 0.18 -17.30 -3.07
CA LYS A 256 -0.57 -18.56 -3.20
C LYS A 256 -0.16 -19.35 -4.44
N GLU A 257 0.09 -18.68 -5.56
CA GLU A 257 0.52 -19.35 -6.79
C GLU A 257 1.96 -19.86 -6.68
N VAL A 258 2.85 -19.10 -6.03
CA VAL A 258 4.21 -19.56 -5.71
C VAL A 258 4.17 -20.80 -4.80
N GLU A 259 3.38 -20.77 -3.71
CA GLU A 259 3.19 -21.91 -2.80
C GLU A 259 2.69 -23.16 -3.52
N LYS A 260 1.72 -23.00 -4.43
CA LYS A 260 1.18 -24.11 -5.25
C LYS A 260 2.26 -24.74 -6.12
N ARG A 261 3.06 -23.93 -6.81
CA ARG A 261 4.15 -24.42 -7.68
C ARG A 261 5.23 -25.15 -6.91
N MET A 262 5.53 -24.68 -5.71
CA MET A 262 6.45 -25.38 -4.81
C MET A 262 5.93 -26.72 -4.34
N GLY A 263 4.62 -26.84 -4.09
CA GLY A 263 3.98 -28.13 -3.83
C GLY A 263 4.13 -29.13 -5.00
N LEU A 264 4.38 -28.64 -6.22
CA LEU A 264 4.63 -29.43 -7.43
C LEU A 264 6.14 -29.67 -7.70
N GLY A 265 7.02 -29.25 -6.80
CA GLY A 265 8.48 -29.45 -6.92
C GLY A 265 9.24 -28.36 -7.68
N ILE A 266 8.58 -27.26 -8.07
CA ILE A 266 9.23 -26.08 -8.66
C ILE A 266 9.83 -25.25 -7.52
N ASN A 267 11.15 -25.34 -7.35
CA ASN A 267 11.86 -24.74 -6.21
C ASN A 267 12.53 -23.39 -6.54
N HIS A 268 12.23 -22.80 -7.69
CA HIS A 268 12.75 -21.51 -8.13
C HIS A 268 11.67 -20.77 -8.90
N ILE A 269 11.62 -19.44 -8.74
CA ILE A 269 10.81 -18.56 -9.57
C ILE A 269 11.78 -17.54 -10.15
N ASP A 270 12.07 -17.67 -11.44
CA ASP A 270 12.82 -16.69 -12.20
C ASP A 270 11.88 -15.66 -12.85
N LYS A 271 12.43 -14.84 -13.75
CA LYS A 271 11.68 -13.80 -14.45
C LYS A 271 10.62 -14.40 -15.36
N ASP A 272 10.97 -15.40 -16.14
CA ASP A 272 10.08 -16.04 -17.10
C ASP A 272 8.89 -16.69 -16.36
N GLU A 273 9.14 -17.33 -15.22
CA GLU A 273 8.10 -17.85 -14.34
C GLU A 273 7.26 -16.76 -13.69
N PHE A 274 7.87 -15.67 -13.22
CA PHE A 274 7.13 -14.51 -12.71
C PHE A 274 6.18 -13.95 -13.77
N LEU A 275 6.68 -13.73 -14.99
CA LEU A 275 5.91 -13.20 -16.13
C LEU A 275 4.79 -14.15 -16.54
N THR A 276 4.97 -15.46 -16.40
CA THR A 276 3.91 -16.46 -16.63
C THR A 276 2.82 -16.42 -15.54
N ILE A 277 3.20 -16.18 -14.28
CA ILE A 277 2.28 -16.17 -13.14
C ILE A 277 1.45 -14.87 -13.09
N TYR A 278 2.12 -13.75 -13.28
CA TYR A 278 1.59 -12.43 -12.96
C TYR A 278 0.25 -12.08 -13.65
N PRO A 279 0.01 -12.39 -14.94
CA PRO A 279 -1.26 -12.11 -15.62
C PRO A 279 -2.49 -12.66 -14.89
N SER A 280 -2.41 -13.92 -14.44
CA SER A 280 -3.51 -14.59 -13.75
C SER A 280 -3.82 -13.92 -12.40
N VAL A 281 -2.76 -13.61 -11.64
CA VAL A 281 -2.82 -13.00 -10.32
C VAL A 281 -3.33 -11.57 -10.39
N ARG A 282 -2.84 -10.81 -11.38
CA ARG A 282 -3.27 -9.44 -11.66
C ARG A 282 -4.76 -9.38 -11.97
N THR A 283 -5.25 -10.25 -12.85
CA THR A 283 -6.67 -10.30 -13.23
C THR A 283 -7.58 -10.56 -12.03
N ALA A 284 -7.17 -11.43 -11.11
CA ALA A 284 -7.94 -11.73 -9.91
C ALA A 284 -7.94 -10.57 -8.90
N ALA A 285 -6.80 -9.87 -8.75
CA ALA A 285 -6.63 -8.85 -7.72
C ALA A 285 -7.10 -7.45 -8.16
N LEU A 286 -6.83 -7.05 -9.40
CA LEU A 286 -7.25 -5.76 -9.97
C LEU A 286 -8.63 -5.90 -10.63
N SER A 287 -9.58 -6.46 -9.89
CA SER A 287 -10.98 -6.50 -10.33
C SER A 287 -11.62 -5.12 -10.23
N GLU A 288 -12.62 -4.85 -11.08
CA GLU A 288 -13.40 -3.61 -11.07
C GLU A 288 -13.88 -3.26 -9.65
N LYS A 289 -14.39 -4.25 -8.93
CA LYS A 289 -14.85 -4.12 -7.54
C LYS A 289 -13.76 -3.68 -6.57
N ASN A 290 -12.56 -4.27 -6.66
CA ASN A 290 -11.46 -3.92 -5.76
C ASN A 290 -10.97 -2.49 -6.04
N ILE A 291 -10.90 -2.11 -7.30
CA ILE A 291 -10.48 -0.77 -7.72
C ILE A 291 -11.48 0.28 -7.23
N GLN A 292 -12.77 0.10 -7.54
CA GLN A 292 -13.83 1.01 -7.06
C GLN A 292 -13.85 1.07 -5.53
N SER A 293 -13.63 -0.06 -4.84
CA SER A 293 -13.48 -0.08 -3.38
C SER A 293 -12.27 0.74 -2.90
N GLY A 294 -11.16 0.74 -3.62
CA GLY A 294 -9.98 1.55 -3.32
C GLY A 294 -10.27 3.04 -3.46
N PHE A 295 -10.89 3.46 -4.57
CA PHE A 295 -11.30 4.86 -4.78
C PHE A 295 -12.33 5.33 -3.74
N LYS A 296 -13.26 4.45 -3.35
CA LYS A 296 -14.23 4.75 -2.29
C LYS A 296 -13.55 4.87 -0.93
N ALA A 297 -12.66 3.93 -0.59
CA ALA A 297 -11.99 3.90 0.71
C ALA A 297 -11.02 5.09 0.92
N THR A 298 -10.50 5.65 -0.16
CA THR A 298 -9.66 6.85 -0.20
C THR A 298 -10.47 8.14 -0.33
N GLY A 299 -11.80 8.07 -0.42
CA GLY A 299 -12.66 9.26 -0.52
C GLY A 299 -12.58 10.01 -1.84
N LEU A 300 -11.97 9.42 -2.88
CA LEU A 300 -11.77 10.04 -4.18
C LEU A 300 -12.96 9.85 -5.13
N ALA A 301 -13.56 8.66 -5.13
CA ALA A 301 -14.76 8.38 -5.94
C ALA A 301 -15.67 7.31 -5.29
N PRO A 302 -16.91 7.67 -4.89
CA PRO A 302 -17.46 9.02 -4.87
C PRO A 302 -16.63 9.93 -3.95
N TYR A 303 -16.63 11.23 -4.23
CA TYR A 303 -15.89 12.19 -3.44
C TYR A 303 -16.46 12.27 -2.02
N ASP A 304 -15.69 11.81 -1.03
CA ASP A 304 -16.07 11.77 0.39
C ASP A 304 -14.81 11.79 1.28
N PRO A 305 -14.25 12.98 1.60
CA PRO A 305 -13.04 13.13 2.41
C PRO A 305 -13.18 12.55 3.82
N GLU A 306 -14.41 12.46 4.34
CA GLU A 306 -14.67 11.94 5.68
C GLU A 306 -14.35 10.45 5.81
N GLN A 307 -14.29 9.71 4.69
CA GLN A 307 -13.78 8.32 4.69
C GLN A 307 -12.37 8.21 5.27
N VAL A 308 -11.57 9.26 5.09
CA VAL A 308 -10.17 9.33 5.54
C VAL A 308 -10.08 10.18 6.81
N LEU A 309 -10.64 11.39 6.82
CA LEU A 309 -10.51 12.35 7.92
C LEU A 309 -11.06 11.82 9.26
N SER A 310 -12.16 11.07 9.24
CA SER A 310 -12.74 10.47 10.45
C SER A 310 -11.78 9.48 11.15
N ARG A 311 -10.93 8.78 10.38
CA ARG A 311 -9.96 7.82 10.90
C ARG A 311 -8.77 8.50 11.59
N LEU A 312 -8.41 9.70 11.12
CA LEU A 312 -7.32 10.50 11.68
C LEU A 312 -7.73 11.11 13.04
N ASN A 313 -8.97 11.60 13.13
CA ASN A 313 -9.50 12.17 14.38
C ASN A 313 -9.67 11.17 15.52
N THR A 314 -9.71 9.86 15.22
CA THR A 314 -9.83 8.81 16.24
C THR A 314 -8.47 8.40 16.83
N GLN A 315 -7.36 8.90 16.25
CA GLN A 315 -5.99 8.56 16.66
C GLN A 315 -5.28 9.67 17.47
N MET A 316 -5.88 10.85 17.58
CA MET A 316 -5.48 11.92 18.50
C MET A 316 -6.16 11.74 19.85
#